data_AF-A0A9E2J5C6-F1
#
_entry.id   AF-A0A9E2J5C6-F1
#
_cell.length_a   1.000
_cell.length_b   1.000
_cell.length_c   1.000
_cell.angle_alpha   90.00
_cell.angle_beta   90.00
_cell.angle_gamma   90.00
#
_symmetry.space_group_name_H-M   'P 1'
#
loop_
_entity.id
_entity.type
_entity.pdbx_description
1 polymer ?
#
loop_
_entity_poly.entity_id
_entity_poly.type
_entity_poly.pdbx_seq_one_letter_code
_entity_poly.pdbx_strand_id
1 'polypeptide(L)' 'MLLKEILESIVENNTPVILCSGDKEYEANTLLETLHPVKLKRQAHMQSGLYIAAISDGGYLGDVMYKIKQK' A
#
# COMPACT_ATOMS: atom_id res chain seq x y z
N MET A 1 -3.03 9.95 4.76
CA MET A 1 -1.67 9.64 4.25
C MET A 1 -1.78 9.23 2.79
N LEU A 2 -0.71 9.43 2.04
CA LEU A 2 -0.58 8.98 0.66
C LEU A 2 -0.09 7.53 0.65
N LEU A 3 -0.40 6.80 -0.43
CA LEU A 3 0.14 5.45 -0.64
C LEU A 3 1.67 5.42 -0.53
N LYS A 4 2.34 6.45 -1.06
CA LYS A 4 3.79 6.59 -0.98
C LYS A 4 4.31 6.50 0.46
N GLU A 5 3.72 7.28 1.36
CA GLU A 5 4.12 7.37 2.77
C GLU A 5 3.95 6.02 3.49
N ILE A 6 2.88 5.29 3.15
CA ILE A 6 2.65 3.94 3.67
C ILE A 6 3.77 2.98 3.23
N LEU A 7 4.10 2.99 1.94
CA LEU A 7 5.13 2.10 1.40
C LEU A 7 6.53 2.44 1.95
N GLU A 8 6.85 3.73 2.06
CA GLU A 8 8.10 4.21 2.69
C GLU A 8 8.17 3.74 4.14
N SER A 9 7.09 3.89 4.91
CA SER A 9 7.05 3.42 6.30
C SER A 9 7.26 1.91 6.43
N ILE A 10 6.74 1.09 5.52
CA ILE A 10 6.97 -0.37 5.52
C ILE A 10 8.47 -0.68 5.31
N VAL A 11 9.11 0.02 4.37
CA VAL A 11 10.53 -0.16 4.05
C VAL A 11 11.43 0.32 5.18
N GLU A 12 11.19 1.52 5.71
CA GLU A 12 11.96 2.12 6.80
C GLU A 12 11.90 1.27 8.08
N ASN A 13 10.73 0.72 8.40
CA ASN A 13 10.55 -0.15 9.56
C ASN A 13 11.01 -1.60 9.32
N ASN A 14 11.55 -1.93 8.14
CA ASN A 14 11.91 -3.29 7.74
C ASN A 14 10.80 -4.31 8.03
N THR A 15 9.54 -3.92 7.79
CA THR A 15 8.40 -4.77 8.12
C THR A 15 8.35 -5.95 7.15
N PRO A 16 8.41 -7.22 7.61
CA PRO A 16 8.49 -8.38 6.75
C PRO A 16 7.10 -8.73 6.19
N VAL A 17 6.61 -7.91 5.27
CA VAL A 17 5.31 -8.08 4.64
C VAL A 17 5.40 -8.08 3.12
N ILE A 18 4.51 -8.83 2.51
CA ILE A 18 4.26 -8.88 1.07
C ILE A 18 2.90 -8.23 0.80
N LEU A 19 2.86 -7.38 -0.23
CA LEU A 19 1.67 -6.67 -0.67
C LEU A 19 1.07 -7.41 -1.86
N CYS A 20 -0.16 -7.91 -1.71
CA CYS A 20 -0.84 -8.69 -2.73
C CYS A 20 -1.89 -7.85 -3.46
N SER A 21 -1.85 -7.81 -4.80
CA SER A 21 -2.90 -7.21 -5.63
C SER A 21 -3.37 -8.22 -6.66
N GLY A 22 -4.58 -8.76 -6.47
CA GLY A 22 -5.02 -9.96 -7.19
C GLY A 22 -4.10 -11.14 -6.91
N ASP A 23 -3.63 -11.82 -7.96
CA ASP A 23 -2.70 -12.95 -7.88
C ASP A 23 -1.23 -12.56 -7.87
N LYS A 24 -0.93 -11.25 -7.83
CA LYS A 24 0.43 -10.73 -7.85
C LYS A 24 0.88 -10.31 -6.46
N GLU A 25 2.11 -10.67 -6.13
CA GLU A 25 2.79 -10.32 -4.89
C GLU A 25 3.89 -9.29 -5.16
N TYR A 26 4.04 -8.32 -4.27
CA TYR A 26 4.98 -7.22 -4.41
C TYR A 26 5.68 -6.92 -3.08
N GLU A 27 6.97 -6.60 -3.15
CA GLU A 27 7.67 -5.93 -2.06
C GLU A 27 7.37 -4.42 -2.10
N ALA A 28 7.32 -3.78 -0.92
CA ALA A 28 7.00 -2.35 -0.83
C ALA A 28 8.00 -1.48 -1.59
N ASN A 29 9.30 -1.82 -1.56
CA ASN A 29 10.32 -1.10 -2.32
C ASN A 29 10.11 -1.22 -3.84
N THR A 30 9.75 -2.41 -4.32
CA THR A 30 9.42 -2.61 -5.74
C THR A 30 8.25 -1.73 -6.19
N LEU A 31 7.22 -1.58 -5.35
CA LEU A 31 6.09 -0.70 -5.68
C LEU A 31 6.49 0.78 -5.69
N LEU A 32 7.38 1.22 -4.80
CA LEU A 32 7.90 2.60 -4.80
C LEU A 32 8.65 2.92 -6.10
N GLU A 33 9.42 1.97 -6.62
CA GLU A 33 10.23 2.16 -7.84
C GLU A 33 9.41 2.02 -9.13
N THR A 34 8.40 1.14 -9.14
CA THR A 34 7.70 0.74 -10.38
C THR A 34 6.33 1.39 -10.56
N LEU A 35 5.67 1.87 -9.50
CA LEU A 35 4.37 2.52 -9.63
C LEU A 35 4.48 3.88 -10.30
N HIS A 36 3.52 4.18 -11.17
CA HIS A 36 3.38 5.51 -11.74
C HIS A 36 3.20 6.57 -10.62
N PRO A 37 3.87 7.74 -10.66
CA PRO A 37 3.84 8.74 -9.59
C PRO A 37 2.43 9.19 -9.18
N VAL A 38 1.48 9.19 -10.11
CA VAL A 38 0.06 9.52 -9.83
C VAL A 38 -0.56 8.52 -8.85
N LYS A 39 -0.25 7.21 -8.97
CA LYS A 39 -0.77 6.19 -8.04
C LYS A 39 -0.19 6.35 -6.64
N LEU A 40 1.08 6.73 -6.54
CA LEU A 40 1.76 6.98 -5.26
C LEU A 40 1.16 8.16 -4.49
N LYS A 41 0.58 9.14 -5.21
CA LYS A 41 -0.13 10.29 -4.64
C LYS A 41 -1.59 10.01 -4.26
N ARG A 42 -2.08 8.78 -4.42
CA ARG A 42 -3.45 8.45 -4.02
C ARG A 42 -3.55 8.41 -2.50
N GLN A 43 -4.61 9.00 -1.95
CA GLN A 43 -4.88 8.86 -0.51
C GLN A 43 -5.21 7.41 -0.18
N ALA A 44 -4.62 6.92 0.90
CA ALA A 44 -4.77 5.55 1.32
C ALA A 44 -4.72 5.43 2.84
N HIS A 45 -5.26 4.32 3.32
CA HIS A 45 -5.20 3.91 4.72
C HIS A 45 -4.62 2.50 4.79
N MET A 46 -3.66 2.30 5.69
CA MET A 46 -3.14 0.98 6.02
C MET A 46 -3.78 0.50 7.31
N GLN A 47 -4.47 -0.64 7.22
CA GLN A 47 -4.87 -1.42 8.38
C GLN A 47 -3.83 -2.53 8.59
N SER A 48 -2.99 -2.37 9.61
CA SER A 48 -1.86 -3.26 9.89
C SER A 48 -2.27 -4.74 9.94
N GLY A 49 -1.53 -5.58 9.22
CA GLY A 49 -1.78 -7.02 9.13
C GLY A 49 -2.97 -7.43 8.26
N LEU A 50 -3.68 -6.48 7.63
CA LEU A 50 -4.88 -6.76 6.84
C LEU A 50 -4.75 -6.23 5.40
N TYR A 51 -4.75 -4.91 5.20
CA TYR A 51 -4.76 -4.32 3.85
C TYR A 51 -4.35 -2.85 3.81
N ILE A 52 -4.08 -2.38 2.60
CA ILE A 52 -4.01 -0.97 2.22
C ILE A 52 -5.21 -0.68 1.31
N ALA A 53 -6.07 0.26 1.70
CA ALA A 53 -7.24 0.67 0.92
C ALA A 53 -7.13 2.13 0.49
N ALA A 54 -7.70 2.45 -0.67
CA ALA A 54 -7.83 3.83 -1.12
C ALA A 54 -8.82 4.58 -0.24
N ILE A 55 -8.58 5.88 -0.02
CA ILE A 55 -9.55 6.78 0.59
C ILE A 55 -10.22 7.54 -0.55
N SER A 56 -11.55 7.54 -0.54
CA SER A 56 -12.38 8.32 -1.47
C SER A 56 -12.37 9.81 -1.12
N ASP A 57 -12.81 10.67 -2.05
CA ASP A 57 -12.87 12.12 -1.82
C ASP A 57 -13.79 12.50 -0.64
N GLY A 58 -14.76 11.65 -0.28
CA GLY A 58 -15.60 11.80 0.90
C GLY A 58 -14.96 11.37 2.22
N GLY A 59 -13.71 10.89 2.21
CA GLY A 59 -12.99 10.43 3.40
C GLY A 59 -13.29 8.98 3.83
N TYR A 60 -14.06 8.24 3.03
CA TYR A 60 -14.40 6.84 3.32
C TYR A 60 -13.39 5.87 2.71
N LEU A 61 -13.20 4.72 3.37
CA LEU A 61 -12.45 3.59 2.81
C LEU A 61 -13.16 3.08 1.56
N GLY A 62 -12.44 3.08 0.45
CA GLY A 62 -12.87 2.55 -0.84
C GLY A 62 -12.18 1.22 -1.14
N ASP A 63 -11.74 1.07 -2.40
CA ASP A 63 -11.17 -0.17 -2.89
C ASP A 63 -9.91 -0.59 -2.13
N VAL A 64 -9.83 -1.88 -1.79
CA VAL A 64 -8.60 -2.51 -1.30
C VAL A 64 -7.58 -2.52 -2.44
N MET A 65 -6.49 -1.78 -2.26
CA MET A 65 -5.41 -1.69 -3.23
C MET A 65 -4.47 -2.89 -3.11
N TYR A 66 -4.12 -3.23 -1.87
CA TYR A 66 -3.21 -4.33 -1.54
C TYR A 66 -3.68 -5.06 -0.28
N LYS A 67 -3.70 -6.38 -0.29
CA LYS A 67 -3.78 -7.19 0.94
C LYS A 67 -2.38 -7.36 1.52
N ILE A 68 -2.28 -7.44 2.84
CA ILE A 68 -1.01 -7.63 3.53
C ILE A 68 -0.87 -9.10 3.90
N LYS A 69 0.24 -9.72 3.52
CA LYS A 69 0.62 -11.07 3.90
C LYS A 69 1.95 -11.01 4.65
N GLN A 70 2.07 -11.71 5.77
CA GLN A 70 3.35 -11.82 6.46
C GLN A 70 4.29 -12.72 5.65
N LYS A 71 5.56 -12.31 5.55
CA LYS A 71 6.62 -13.04 4.87
C LYS A 71 7.17 -14.16 5.74
#